data_AF-A0A5N3S6V5-F1
#
_entry.id   AF-A0A5N3S6V5-F1
#
_cell.length_a   1.000
_cell.length_b   1.000
_cell.length_c   1.000
_cell.angle_alpha   90.00
_cell.angle_beta   90.00
_cell.angle_gamma   90.00
#
_symmetry.space_group_name_H-M   'P 1'
#
loop_
_entity.id
_entity.type
_entity.pdbx_description
1 polymer ?
#
loop_
_entity_poly.entity_id
_entity_poly.type
_entity_poly.pdbx_seq_one_letter_code
_entity_poly.pdbx_strand_id
1 'polypeptide(L)' 'MKAEVKWVEGFKFLGQSQSGHSIVMDGSGGATAPSPMEIVTGL' A
#
# COMPACT_ATOMS: atom_id res chain seq x y z
N MET A 1 16.16 0.73 -5.04
CA MET A 1 15.24 0.57 -3.90
C MET A 1 14.40 -0.68 -4.13
N LYS A 2 14.24 -1.55 -3.14
CA LYS A 2 13.39 -2.75 -3.22
C LYS A 2 12.36 -2.71 -2.10
N ALA A 3 11.13 -3.08 -2.44
CA ALA A 3 10.02 -3.28 -1.52
C ALA A 3 9.23 -4.48 -2.01
N GLU A 4 8.53 -5.14 -1.09
CA GLU A 4 7.65 -6.26 -1.41
C GLU A 4 6.20 -5.84 -1.19
N VAL A 5 5.31 -6.37 -2.01
CA VAL A 5 3.87 -6.15 -1.86
C VAL A 5 3.20 -7.49 -1.63
N LYS A 6 2.45 -7.60 -0.55
CA LYS A 6 1.66 -8.77 -0.20
C LYS A 6 0.18 -8.43 -0.30
N TRP A 7 -0.58 -9.25 -1.00
CA TRP A 7 -2.03 -9.23 -0.92
C TRP A 7 -2.49 -9.87 0.40
N VAL A 8 -3.32 -9.17 1.17
CA VAL A 8 -3.77 -9.63 2.50
C VAL A 8 -5.24 -10.04 2.52
N GLU A 9 -6.14 -9.18 2.07
CA GLU A 9 -7.60 -9.44 2.02
C GLU A 9 -8.27 -8.46 1.07
N GLY A 10 -9.43 -8.81 0.50
CA GLY A 10 -10.20 -7.90 -0.38
C GLY A 10 -9.33 -7.24 -1.44
N PHE A 11 -9.38 -5.91 -1.58
CA PHE A 11 -8.40 -5.13 -2.36
C PHE A 11 -7.39 -4.40 -1.47
N LYS A 12 -6.97 -5.01 -0.36
CA LYS A 12 -5.96 -4.46 0.56
C LYS A 12 -4.60 -5.10 0.33
N PHE A 13 -3.57 -4.26 0.32
CA PHE A 13 -2.19 -4.68 0.08
C PHE A 13 -1.28 -4.16 1.19
N LEU A 14 -0.35 -4.99 1.66
CA LEU A 14 0.72 -4.60 2.57
C LEU A 14 1.99 -4.37 1.75
N GLY A 15 2.48 -3.13 1.72
CA GLY A 15 3.81 -2.80 1.18
C GLY A 15 4.84 -2.82 2.31
N GLN A 16 5.92 -3.58 2.13
CA GLN A 16 7.04 -3.66 3.08
C GLN A 16 8.32 -3.16 2.43
N SER A 17 8.92 -2.14 3.01
CA SER A 17 10.25 -1.66 2.64
C SER A 17 11.35 -2.48 3.31
N GLN A 18 12.54 -2.51 2.71
CA GLN A 18 13.72 -3.16 3.29
C GLN A 18 14.22 -2.52 4.60
N SER A 19 13.82 -1.28 4.90
CA SER A 19 14.17 -0.63 6.18
C SER A 19 13.25 -1.01 7.35
N GLY A 20 12.26 -1.89 7.11
CA GLY A 20 11.32 -2.33 8.15
C GLY A 20 10.02 -1.52 8.20
N HIS A 21 9.88 -0.43 7.44
CA HIS A 21 8.62 0.32 7.38
C HIS A 21 7.59 -0.36 6.49
N SER A 22 6.34 -0.39 6.95
CA SER A 22 5.20 -0.97 6.24
C SER A 22 4.10 0.05 6.00
N ILE A 23 3.37 -0.13 4.90
CA ILE A 23 2.17 0.63 4.56
C ILE A 23 1.05 -0.32 4.16
N VAL A 24 -0.20 0.05 4.46
CA VAL A 24 -1.38 -0.63 3.90
C VAL A 24 -1.96 0.27 2.80
N MET A 25 -2.35 -0.35 1.69
CA MET A 25 -2.99 0.31 0.56
C MET A 25 -4.38 -0.26 0.32
N ASP A 26 -5.35 0.60 0.02
CA ASP A 26 -6.71 0.21 -0.35
C ASP A 26 -6.97 0.43 -1.84
N GLY A 27 -6.98 -0.67 -2.59
CA GLY A 27 -7.32 -0.70 -4.01
C GLY A 27 -8.80 -0.44 -4.31
N SER A 28 -9.66 -0.31 -3.29
CA SER A 28 -11.08 0.01 -3.43
C SER A 28 -11.35 1.52 -3.47
N GLY A 29 -10.38 2.32 -3.91
CA GLY A 29 -10.50 3.78 -4.02
C GLY A 29 -10.16 4.56 -2.74
N GLY A 30 -9.35 3.99 -1.85
CA GLY A 30 -8.79 4.75 -0.72
C GLY A 30 -9.67 4.84 0.53
N ALA A 31 -10.74 4.05 0.64
CA ALA A 31 -11.75 4.22 1.70
C ALA A 31 -11.23 3.96 3.13
N THR A 32 -10.28 3.04 3.31
CA THR A 32 -9.78 2.63 4.65
C THR A 32 -8.27 2.74 4.82
N ALA A 33 -7.55 3.01 3.74
CA ALA A 33 -6.13 3.31 3.68
C ALA A 33 -5.87 4.04 2.35
N PRO A 34 -4.77 4.78 2.18
CA PRO A 34 -4.48 5.43 0.89
C PRO A 34 -4.52 4.43 -0.27
N SER A 35 -5.09 4.85 -1.39
CA SER A 35 -5.01 4.10 -2.63
C SER A 35 -3.58 4.06 -3.15
N PRO A 36 -3.21 3.04 -3.95
CA PRO A 36 -1.89 3.00 -4.57
C PRO A 36 -1.55 4.26 -5.36
N MET A 37 -2.55 4.90 -5.99
CA MET A 37 -2.35 6.14 -6.73
C MET A 37 -2.04 7.32 -5.82
N GLU A 38 -2.77 7.50 -4.71
CA GLU A 38 -2.50 8.57 -3.73
C GLU A 38 -1.07 8.47 -3.17
N ILE A 39 -0.59 7.24 -2.91
CA ILE A 39 0.79 7.01 -2.45
C ILE A 39 1.83 7.43 -3.50
N VAL A 40 1.58 7.13 -4.78
CA VAL A 40 2.52 7.47 -5.86
C VAL A 40 2.50 8.98 -6.15
N THR A 41 1.32 9.61 -6.07
CA THR A 41 1.16 11.03 -6.39
C THR A 41 1.44 11.95 -5.20
N GLY A 42 1.47 11.42 -3.98
CA GLY A 42 1.62 12.21 -2.75
C GLY A 42 0.39 13.03 -2.41
N LEU A 43 -0.80 12.52 -2.77
CA LEU A 43 -2.09 13.13 -2.41
C LEU A 43 -2.55 12.67 -1.01
#